data_AF-A0A7X2C5Q8-F1
#
_entry.id   AF-A0A7X2C5Q8-F1
#
_cell.length_a   1.000
_cell.length_b   1.000
_cell.length_c   1.000
_cell.angle_alpha   90.00
_cell.angle_beta   90.00
_cell.angle_gamma   90.00
#
_symmetry.space_group_name_H-M   'P 1'
#
loop_
_entity.id
_entity.type
_entity.pdbx_description
1 polymer ?
#
loop_
_entity_poly.entity_id
_entity_poly.type
_entity_poly.pdbx_seq_one_letter_code
_entity_poly.pdbx_strand_id
1 'polypeptide(L)'
;MAYPIVKHHGAINGVTGSCHQLQMTSQSSILIDCGLFQGSDERIALDRNPLYPQIDFSLEGIKALVITHIHADHVGRLPHLLAAGFKGPILCSEPSAKLLPLILEDAFKLEVSREPKIIERYLQRVHQQVIALPFGHWFNIEQTDNLRAQIRLQRAGHILGSAYVECDLDYSQAALTADSTVIWPPIP
;
A
#
# COMPACT_ATOMS: atom_id res chain seq x y z
N MET A 1 -15.69 -6.13 17.71
CA MET A 1 -15.73 -6.27 16.24
C MET A 1 -14.88 -7.47 15.88
N ALA A 2 -15.31 -8.29 14.93
CA ALA A 2 -14.49 -9.39 14.40
C ALA A 2 -13.52 -8.82 13.36
N TYR A 3 -12.24 -9.15 13.50
CA TYR A 3 -11.19 -8.83 12.55
C TYR A 3 -10.85 -10.09 11.72
N PRO A 4 -10.31 -9.95 10.51
CA PRO A 4 -9.92 -8.72 9.83
C PRO A 4 -11.10 -7.96 9.17
N ILE A 5 -10.90 -6.66 8.94
CA ILE A 5 -11.84 -5.80 8.17
C ILE A 5 -11.08 -5.17 7.00
N VAL A 6 -11.64 -5.24 5.80
CA VAL A 6 -11.11 -4.53 4.63
C VAL A 6 -11.85 -3.21 4.46
N LYS A 7 -11.11 -2.11 4.39
CA LYS A 7 -11.63 -0.80 3.99
C LYS A 7 -11.06 -0.44 2.62
N HIS A 8 -11.91 0.03 1.73
CA HIS A 8 -11.50 0.46 0.41
C HIS A 8 -11.44 1.99 0.38
N HIS A 9 -10.26 2.54 0.10
CA HIS A 9 -10.01 3.97 -0.07
C HIS A 9 -9.95 4.35 -1.56
N GLY A 10 -9.97 3.36 -2.45
CA GLY A 10 -10.10 3.54 -3.89
C GLY A 10 -10.41 2.23 -4.63
N ALA A 11 -10.46 2.29 -5.97
CA ALA A 11 -10.82 1.19 -6.87
C ALA A 11 -12.11 0.39 -6.50
N ILE A 12 -13.10 1.03 -5.86
CA ILE A 12 -14.36 0.35 -5.47
C ILE A 12 -15.27 0.10 -6.69
N ASN A 13 -15.37 1.10 -7.58
CA ASN A 13 -16.27 1.11 -8.74
C ASN A 13 -15.53 1.45 -10.04
N GLY A 14 -14.20 1.27 -10.06
CA GLY A 14 -13.31 1.65 -11.15
C GLY A 14 -12.07 0.76 -11.15
N VAL A 15 -11.22 0.91 -12.17
CA VAL A 15 -10.02 0.07 -12.34
C VAL A 15 -8.76 0.75 -11.81
N THR A 16 -8.79 2.06 -11.60
CA THR A 16 -7.64 2.83 -11.13
C THR A 16 -7.78 3.32 -9.70
N GLY A 17 -6.70 3.87 -9.15
CA GLY A 17 -6.67 4.41 -7.79
C GLY A 17 -6.72 3.35 -6.70
N SER A 18 -6.03 2.21 -6.90
CA SER A 18 -5.98 1.15 -5.92
C SER A 18 -5.42 1.66 -4.59
N CYS A 19 -6.19 1.51 -3.53
CA CYS A 19 -5.80 1.88 -2.17
C CYS A 19 -6.73 1.19 -1.20
N HIS A 20 -6.21 0.21 -0.46
CA HIS A 20 -6.99 -0.63 0.42
C HIS A 20 -6.32 -0.75 1.77
N GLN A 21 -7.11 -0.87 2.83
CA GLN A 21 -6.61 -1.01 4.19
C GLN A 21 -7.13 -2.31 4.77
N LEU A 22 -6.22 -3.22 5.09
CA LEU A 22 -6.53 -4.42 5.86
C LEU A 22 -6.34 -4.09 7.34
N GLN A 23 -7.45 -3.91 8.04
CA GLN A 23 -7.47 -3.68 9.47
C GLN A 23 -7.43 -5.01 10.23
N MET A 24 -6.32 -5.24 10.95
CA MET A 24 -6.02 -6.47 11.68
C MET A 24 -6.49 -6.37 13.13
N THR A 25 -6.44 -5.18 13.73
CA THR A 25 -6.99 -4.91 15.07
C THR A 25 -7.57 -3.49 15.14
N SER A 26 -8.06 -3.05 16.31
CA SER A 26 -8.49 -1.66 16.50
C SER A 26 -7.37 -0.64 16.33
N GLN A 27 -6.11 -1.05 16.49
CA GLN A 27 -4.93 -0.18 16.48
C GLN A 27 -3.90 -0.59 15.43
N SER A 28 -4.20 -1.59 14.60
CA SER A 28 -3.25 -2.14 13.66
C SER A 28 -3.88 -2.45 12.32
N SER A 29 -3.23 -2.00 11.26
CA SER A 29 -3.62 -2.24 9.87
C SER A 29 -2.41 -2.16 8.95
N ILE A 30 -2.58 -2.64 7.72
CA ILE A 30 -1.66 -2.40 6.61
C ILE A 30 -2.40 -1.75 5.46
N LEU A 31 -1.70 -0.94 4.67
CA LEU A 31 -2.18 -0.48 3.38
C LEU A 31 -1.69 -1.43 2.28
N ILE A 32 -2.57 -1.70 1.31
CA ILE A 32 -2.26 -2.38 0.07
C ILE A 32 -2.51 -1.37 -1.04
N ASP A 33 -1.42 -1.01 -1.72
CA ASP A 33 -1.33 0.01 -2.74
C ASP A 33 -1.77 1.41 -2.28
N CYS A 34 -1.35 2.42 -3.04
CA CYS A 34 -1.75 3.81 -2.88
C CYS A 34 -1.55 4.53 -4.22
N GLY A 35 -2.49 4.30 -5.13
CA GLY A 35 -2.38 4.74 -6.51
C GLY A 35 -3.31 5.89 -6.89
N LEU A 36 -3.00 6.54 -8.01
CA LEU A 36 -3.81 7.61 -8.58
C LEU A 36 -4.96 7.02 -9.40
N PHE A 37 -6.15 7.60 -9.28
CA PHE A 37 -7.19 7.45 -10.29
C PHE A 37 -6.73 8.10 -11.61
N GLN A 38 -7.10 7.51 -12.74
CA GLN A 38 -6.77 8.02 -14.06
C GLN A 38 -8.00 8.12 -14.96
N GLY A 39 -7.99 9.07 -15.89
CA GLY A 39 -9.04 9.22 -16.90
C GLY A 39 -10.41 9.52 -16.30
N SER A 40 -11.43 8.72 -16.66
CA SER A 40 -12.80 8.92 -16.14
C SER A 40 -12.89 8.73 -14.63
N ASP A 41 -12.07 7.83 -14.06
CA ASP A 41 -12.09 7.53 -12.63
C ASP A 41 -11.57 8.72 -11.81
N GLU A 42 -10.63 9.50 -12.35
CA GLU A 42 -10.10 10.71 -11.71
C GLU A 42 -11.20 11.77 -11.53
N ARG A 43 -12.00 12.00 -12.57
CA ARG A 43 -13.13 12.93 -12.49
C ARG A 43 -14.14 12.47 -11.44
N ILE A 44 -14.46 11.17 -11.41
CA ILE A 44 -15.37 10.60 -10.41
C ILE A 44 -14.78 10.74 -9.00
N ALA A 45 -13.47 10.58 -8.83
CA ALA A 45 -12.79 10.76 -7.56
C ALA A 45 -12.85 12.21 -7.07
N LEU A 46 -12.61 13.19 -7.95
CA LEU A 46 -12.73 14.62 -7.64
C LEU A 46 -14.17 15.04 -7.31
N ASP A 47 -15.16 14.49 -8.03
CA ASP A 47 -16.58 14.74 -7.75
C ASP A 47 -16.99 14.19 -6.37
N ARG A 48 -16.39 13.07 -5.94
CA ARG A 48 -16.64 12.45 -4.61
C ARG A 48 -15.85 13.11 -3.49
N ASN A 49 -14.60 13.49 -3.75
CA ASN A 49 -13.71 14.13 -2.80
C ASN A 49 -12.92 15.25 -3.50
N PRO A 50 -13.30 16.53 -3.30
CA PRO A 50 -12.61 17.68 -3.87
C PRO A 50 -11.17 17.87 -3.41
N LEU A 51 -10.74 17.19 -2.34
CA LEU A 51 -9.37 17.22 -1.83
C LEU A 51 -8.47 16.16 -2.48
N TYR A 52 -9.01 15.29 -3.32
CA TYR A 52 -8.20 14.34 -4.10
C TYR A 52 -7.12 15.09 -4.92
N PRO A 53 -5.87 14.59 -5.02
CA PRO A 53 -5.34 13.28 -4.58
C PRO A 53 -4.88 13.17 -3.11
N GLN A 54 -5.17 14.14 -2.25
CA GLN A 54 -4.76 14.11 -0.83
C GLN A 54 -5.30 12.88 -0.09
N ILE A 55 -4.62 12.49 0.99
CA ILE A 55 -5.09 11.42 1.88
C ILE A 55 -6.09 12.01 2.87
N ASP A 56 -7.30 11.46 2.88
CA ASP A 56 -8.46 11.88 3.68
C ASP A 56 -8.82 10.91 4.81
N PHE A 57 -8.03 9.84 4.99
CA PHE A 57 -8.20 8.84 6.04
C PHE A 57 -7.07 8.90 7.08
N SER A 58 -7.35 8.41 8.29
CA SER A 58 -6.34 8.35 9.36
C SER A 58 -5.23 7.36 9.03
N LEU A 59 -3.98 7.79 9.22
CA LEU A 59 -2.78 6.95 9.12
C LEU A 59 -2.42 6.25 10.45
N GLU A 60 -3.18 6.50 11.50
CA GLU A 60 -2.94 5.91 12.82
C GLU A 60 -3.08 4.39 12.76
N GLY A 61 -2.09 3.69 13.34
CA GLY A 61 -2.08 2.23 13.37
C GLY A 61 -1.73 1.56 12.04
N ILE A 62 -1.41 2.31 10.96
CA ILE A 62 -0.92 1.72 9.72
C ILE A 62 0.54 1.32 9.88
N LYS A 63 0.79 0.01 9.95
CA LYS A 63 2.10 -0.58 10.22
C LYS A 63 3.01 -0.60 9.00
N ALA A 64 2.46 -0.78 7.81
CA ALA A 64 3.20 -0.85 6.56
C ALA A 64 2.32 -0.50 5.35
N LEU A 65 2.96 -0.09 4.26
CA LEU A 65 2.38 -0.05 2.93
C LEU A 65 2.93 -1.23 2.14
N VAL A 66 2.07 -2.03 1.50
CA VAL A 66 2.46 -3.14 0.64
C VAL A 66 2.11 -2.77 -0.79
N ILE A 67 3.08 -2.85 -1.70
CA ILE A 67 2.89 -2.53 -3.12
C ILE A 67 2.80 -3.85 -3.90
N THR A 68 1.70 -4.02 -4.62
CA THR A 68 1.47 -5.19 -5.49
C THR A 68 2.31 -5.08 -6.76
N HIS A 69 2.35 -3.90 -7.39
CA HIS A 69 3.16 -3.62 -8.56
C HIS A 69 3.33 -2.10 -8.77
N ILE A 70 4.15 -1.71 -9.76
CA ILE A 70 4.68 -0.35 -9.87
C ILE A 70 3.90 0.56 -10.83
N HIS A 71 2.66 0.23 -11.22
CA HIS A 71 1.89 1.15 -12.06
C HIS A 71 1.41 2.36 -11.25
N ALA A 72 1.21 3.49 -11.93
CA ALA A 72 0.86 4.76 -11.27
C ALA A 72 -0.51 4.71 -10.57
N ASP A 73 -1.41 3.85 -11.03
CA ASP A 73 -2.70 3.55 -10.40
C ASP A 73 -2.60 2.62 -9.18
N HIS A 74 -1.38 2.20 -8.81
CA HIS A 74 -1.05 1.50 -7.56
C HIS A 74 -0.03 2.24 -6.67
N VAL A 75 0.83 3.10 -7.23
CA VAL A 75 1.88 3.81 -6.45
C VAL A 75 1.84 5.34 -6.58
N GLY A 76 1.02 5.88 -7.47
CA GLY A 76 1.05 7.30 -7.83
C GLY A 76 0.67 8.26 -6.70
N ARG A 77 -0.06 7.80 -5.66
CA ARG A 77 -0.42 8.64 -4.50
C ARG A 77 0.60 8.57 -3.37
N LEU A 78 1.70 7.83 -3.52
CA LEU A 78 2.78 7.80 -2.51
C LEU A 78 3.27 9.20 -2.10
N PRO A 79 3.48 10.17 -3.01
CA PRO A 79 3.85 11.54 -2.62
C PRO A 79 2.87 12.15 -1.61
N HIS A 80 1.57 11.98 -1.85
CA HIS A 80 0.51 12.49 -0.98
C HIS A 80 0.45 11.71 0.35
N LEU A 81 0.69 10.40 0.33
CA LEU A 81 0.78 9.57 1.52
C LEU A 81 1.95 9.97 2.44
N LEU A 82 3.12 10.25 1.86
CA LEU A 82 4.28 10.71 2.63
C LEU A 82 4.09 12.13 3.15
N ALA A 83 3.42 13.01 2.39
CA ALA A 83 3.05 14.36 2.82
C ALA A 83 2.02 14.35 3.95
N ALA A 84 1.06 13.41 3.94
CA ALA A 84 0.10 13.19 5.01
C ALA A 84 0.73 12.62 6.30
N GLY A 85 2.01 12.25 6.26
CA GLY A 85 2.79 11.89 7.44
C GLY A 85 3.03 10.40 7.63
N PHE A 86 2.84 9.57 6.60
CA PHE A 86 3.18 8.14 6.68
C PHE A 86 4.67 7.92 6.95
N LYS A 87 4.98 7.10 7.96
CA LYS A 87 6.36 6.81 8.42
C LYS A 87 6.71 5.32 8.40
N GLY A 88 5.76 4.46 8.06
CA GLY A 88 5.98 3.01 8.02
C GLY A 88 6.87 2.57 6.86
N PRO A 89 7.31 1.30 6.84
CA PRO A 89 7.98 0.70 5.71
C PRO A 89 7.06 0.55 4.49
N ILE A 90 7.68 0.56 3.31
CA ILE A 90 7.07 0.32 2.01
C ILE A 90 7.59 -1.03 1.52
N LEU A 91 6.75 -2.05 1.60
CA LEU A 91 7.08 -3.45 1.29
C LEU A 91 6.72 -3.74 -0.17
N CYS A 92 7.66 -4.24 -0.95
CA CYS A 92 7.42 -4.60 -2.34
C CYS A 92 8.36 -5.73 -2.79
N SER A 93 8.12 -6.30 -3.96
CA SER A 93 9.01 -7.34 -4.49
C SER A 93 10.39 -6.76 -4.84
N GLU A 94 11.43 -7.59 -4.86
CA GLU A 94 12.78 -7.14 -5.21
C GLU A 94 12.87 -6.45 -6.59
N PRO A 95 12.18 -6.91 -7.65
CA PRO A 95 12.15 -6.17 -8.90
C PRO A 95 11.41 -4.83 -8.78
N SER A 96 10.28 -4.80 -8.06
CA SER A 96 9.54 -3.55 -7.82
C SER A 96 10.37 -2.53 -7.05
N ALA A 97 11.13 -2.95 -6.03
CA ALA A 97 12.00 -2.07 -5.25
C ALA A 97 13.03 -1.32 -6.10
N LYS A 98 13.51 -1.94 -7.19
CA LYS A 98 14.48 -1.31 -8.11
C LYS A 98 13.84 -0.29 -9.04
N LEU A 99 12.60 -0.51 -9.43
CA LEU A 99 11.89 0.32 -10.41
C LEU A 99 11.05 1.42 -9.76
N LEU A 100 10.62 1.21 -8.52
CA LEU A 100 9.76 2.11 -7.77
C LEU A 100 10.31 3.55 -7.70
N PRO A 101 11.62 3.80 -7.43
CA PRO A 101 12.14 5.16 -7.39
C PRO A 101 11.98 5.92 -8.71
N LEU A 102 12.13 5.24 -9.86
CA LEU A 102 11.99 5.85 -11.18
C LEU A 102 10.55 6.28 -11.45
N ILE A 103 9.57 5.41 -11.12
CA ILE A 103 8.16 5.72 -11.28
C ILE A 103 7.74 6.85 -10.33
N LEU A 104 8.21 6.80 -9.09
CA LEU A 104 7.88 7.82 -8.10
C LEU A 104 8.53 9.17 -8.39
N GLU A 105 9.71 9.20 -9.01
CA GLU A 105 10.33 10.43 -9.48
C GLU A 105 9.44 11.13 -10.52
N ASP A 106 8.93 10.37 -11.48
CA ASP A 106 8.05 10.91 -12.53
C ASP A 106 6.71 11.39 -11.95
N ALA A 107 6.06 10.56 -11.12
CA ALA A 107 4.83 10.96 -10.43
C ALA A 107 5.02 12.23 -9.58
N PHE A 108 6.15 12.35 -8.87
CA PHE A 108 6.45 13.53 -8.06
C PHE A 108 6.68 14.79 -8.92
N LYS A 109 7.31 14.65 -10.10
CA LYS A 109 7.51 15.76 -11.05
C LYS A 109 6.21 16.23 -11.71
N LEU A 110 5.24 15.35 -11.84
CA LEU A 110 3.93 15.66 -12.40
C LEU A 110 3.02 16.33 -11.36
N GLU A 111 2.95 15.76 -10.16
CA GLU A 111 1.95 16.14 -9.14
C GLU A 111 2.44 17.18 -8.12
N VAL A 112 3.75 17.23 -7.82
CA VAL A 112 4.25 17.97 -6.65
C VAL A 112 5.28 19.05 -7.01
N SER A 113 6.42 18.67 -7.57
CA SER A 113 7.49 19.62 -7.88
C SER A 113 8.52 19.05 -8.85
N ARG A 114 9.04 19.93 -9.72
CA ARG A 114 10.15 19.64 -10.65
C ARG A 114 11.52 20.11 -10.12
N GLU A 115 11.58 20.65 -8.91
CA GLU A 115 12.84 21.14 -8.33
C GLU A 115 13.77 19.97 -7.95
N PRO A 116 15.00 19.88 -8.50
CA PRO A 116 15.88 18.74 -8.28
C PRO A 116 16.16 18.43 -6.80
N LYS A 117 16.37 19.46 -5.98
CA LYS A 117 16.66 19.30 -4.54
C LYS A 117 15.49 18.71 -3.75
N ILE A 118 14.25 19.04 -4.14
CA ILE A 118 13.04 18.52 -3.48
C ILE A 118 12.84 17.06 -3.88
N ILE A 119 13.00 16.75 -5.17
CA ILE A 119 12.93 15.38 -5.71
C ILE A 119 13.96 14.48 -5.03
N GLU A 120 15.21 14.94 -4.93
CA GLU A 120 16.29 14.17 -4.29
C GLU A 120 15.94 13.82 -2.83
N ARG A 121 15.44 14.79 -2.04
CA ARG A 121 14.99 14.54 -0.66
C ARG A 121 13.83 13.55 -0.59
N TYR A 122 12.88 13.66 -1.52
CA TYR A 122 11.75 12.74 -1.60
C TYR A 122 12.23 11.30 -1.90
N LEU A 123 13.08 11.12 -2.91
CA LEU A 123 13.62 9.81 -3.27
C LEU A 123 14.50 9.21 -2.17
N GLN A 124 15.30 10.04 -1.49
CA GLN A 124 16.07 9.60 -0.31
C GLN A 124 15.16 9.06 0.80
N ARG A 125 14.04 9.74 1.08
CA ARG A 125 13.05 9.26 2.04
C ARG A 125 12.41 7.95 1.60
N VAL A 126 12.01 7.84 0.33
CA VAL A 126 11.47 6.59 -0.23
C VAL A 126 12.47 5.45 -0.06
N HIS A 127 13.74 5.65 -0.46
CA HIS A 127 14.78 4.62 -0.32
C HIS A 127 14.97 4.14 1.12
N GLN A 128 14.84 5.02 2.11
CA GLN A 128 14.95 4.65 3.53
C GLN A 128 13.75 3.83 4.04
N GLN A 129 12.58 3.96 3.41
CA GLN A 129 11.36 3.26 3.81
C GLN A 129 11.13 1.97 3.01
N VAL A 130 11.71 1.84 1.82
CA VAL A 130 11.52 0.66 0.96
C VAL A 130 12.24 -0.57 1.52
N ILE A 131 11.48 -1.66 1.68
CA ILE A 131 12.01 -2.97 2.03
C ILE A 131 11.62 -3.94 0.90
N ALA A 132 12.64 -4.49 0.25
CA ALA A 132 12.49 -5.49 -0.79
C ALA A 132 12.24 -6.87 -0.15
N LEU A 133 11.13 -7.51 -0.52
CA LEU A 133 10.77 -8.85 -0.07
C LEU A 133 11.00 -9.87 -1.19
N PRO A 134 11.71 -10.97 -0.91
CA PRO A 134 11.79 -12.08 -1.84
C PRO A 134 10.42 -12.77 -1.94
N PHE A 135 10.06 -13.20 -3.14
CA PHE A 135 8.82 -13.96 -3.34
C PHE A 135 8.82 -15.25 -2.51
N GLY A 136 7.65 -15.66 -2.04
CA GLY A 136 7.48 -16.91 -1.31
C GLY A 136 7.96 -16.88 0.15
N HIS A 137 8.42 -15.74 0.66
CA HIS A 137 8.90 -15.61 2.04
C HIS A 137 7.93 -14.82 2.91
N TRP A 138 7.67 -15.33 4.11
CA TRP A 138 6.87 -14.65 5.12
C TRP A 138 7.69 -13.53 5.77
N PHE A 139 7.08 -12.36 5.86
CA PHE A 139 7.61 -11.17 6.53
C PHE A 139 6.68 -10.77 7.68
N ASN A 140 7.25 -10.61 8.87
CA ASN A 140 6.48 -10.23 10.06
C ASN A 140 6.13 -8.75 10.00
N ILE A 141 4.83 -8.44 10.03
CA ILE A 141 4.32 -7.06 10.17
C ILE A 141 4.19 -6.69 11.64
N GLU A 142 3.61 -7.59 12.43
CA GLU A 142 3.36 -7.37 13.84
C GLU A 142 3.37 -8.71 14.58
N GLN A 143 3.98 -8.72 15.75
CA GLN A 143 3.94 -9.86 16.66
C GLN A 143 3.73 -9.34 18.07
N THR A 144 2.54 -9.60 18.60
CA THR A 144 2.08 -9.23 19.93
C THR A 144 1.53 -10.48 20.61
N ASP A 145 1.21 -10.38 21.91
CA ASP A 145 0.58 -11.49 22.63
C ASP A 145 -0.77 -11.90 22.02
N ASN A 146 -1.46 -10.98 21.34
CA ASN A 146 -2.81 -11.19 20.82
C ASN A 146 -2.88 -11.48 19.32
N LEU A 147 -1.85 -11.13 18.56
CA LEU A 147 -1.81 -11.24 17.10
C LEU A 147 -0.39 -11.49 16.61
N ARG A 148 -0.24 -12.52 15.77
CA ARG A 148 0.87 -12.64 14.82
C ARG A 148 0.34 -12.34 13.41
N ALA A 149 0.86 -11.27 12.81
CA ALA A 149 0.53 -10.87 11.45
C ALA A 149 1.76 -10.98 10.56
N GLN A 150 1.65 -11.80 9.51
CA GLN A 150 2.68 -11.97 8.50
C GLN A 150 2.11 -11.71 7.10
N ILE A 151 2.95 -11.24 6.19
CA ILE A 151 2.60 -11.15 4.78
C ILE A 151 3.62 -11.90 3.93
N ARG A 152 3.19 -12.31 2.74
CA ARG A 152 4.05 -12.92 1.74
C ARG A 152 3.65 -12.43 0.36
N LEU A 153 4.66 -12.08 -0.44
CA LEU A 153 4.47 -11.74 -1.84
C LEU A 153 4.61 -12.98 -2.71
N GLN A 154 3.67 -13.19 -3.62
CA GLN A 154 3.68 -14.28 -4.60
C GLN A 154 3.59 -13.72 -6.01
N ARG A 155 4.17 -14.40 -6.99
CA ARG A 155 4.21 -13.91 -8.38
C ARG A 155 2.80 -13.86 -8.98
N ALA A 156 2.42 -12.68 -9.48
CA ALA A 156 1.12 -12.48 -10.14
C ALA A 156 1.16 -12.69 -11.67
N GLY A 157 2.32 -12.51 -12.31
CA GLY A 157 2.47 -12.71 -13.76
C GLY A 157 1.91 -11.58 -14.63
N HIS A 158 1.62 -10.41 -14.07
CA HIS A 158 1.12 -9.23 -14.80
C HIS A 158 2.27 -8.40 -15.41
N ILE A 159 3.17 -7.88 -14.57
CA ILE A 159 4.42 -7.22 -14.97
C ILE A 159 5.61 -7.76 -14.18
N LEU A 160 6.83 -7.37 -14.55
CA LEU A 160 8.04 -7.70 -13.80
C LEU A 160 7.91 -7.17 -12.36
N GLY A 161 8.00 -8.08 -11.38
CA GLY A 161 7.85 -7.74 -9.96
C GLY A 161 6.40 -7.72 -9.46
N SER A 162 5.40 -7.89 -10.33
CA SER A 162 4.01 -7.95 -9.89
C SER A 162 3.75 -9.09 -8.91
N ALA A 163 3.01 -8.77 -7.86
CA ALA A 163 2.71 -9.66 -6.76
C ALA A 163 1.23 -9.65 -6.37
N TYR A 164 0.72 -10.80 -5.96
CA TYR A 164 -0.43 -10.86 -5.06
C TYR A 164 0.07 -11.02 -3.62
N VAL A 165 -0.72 -10.52 -2.67
CA VAL A 165 -0.34 -10.48 -1.25
C VAL A 165 -1.14 -11.54 -0.51
N GLU A 166 -0.44 -12.45 0.16
CA GLU A 166 -1.03 -13.36 1.14
C GLU A 166 -0.80 -12.78 2.53
N CYS A 167 -1.86 -12.72 3.34
CA CYS A 167 -1.79 -12.29 4.73
C CYS A 167 -2.15 -13.46 5.65
N ASP A 168 -1.26 -13.79 6.57
CA ASP A 168 -1.48 -14.76 7.65
C ASP A 168 -1.71 -14.01 8.96
N LEU A 169 -2.91 -14.15 9.53
CA LEU A 169 -3.35 -13.49 10.75
C LEU A 169 -3.77 -14.57 11.75
N ASP A 170 -2.90 -14.77 12.74
CA ASP A 170 -3.08 -15.75 13.82
C ASP A 170 -3.41 -14.98 15.11
N TYR A 171 -4.67 -15.09 15.54
CA TYR A 171 -5.20 -14.42 16.73
C TYR A 171 -5.19 -15.38 17.91
N SER A 172 -4.58 -14.99 19.03
CA SER A 172 -4.59 -15.83 20.23
C SER A 172 -6.03 -16.07 20.73
N GLN A 173 -6.33 -17.27 21.25
CA GLN A 173 -7.69 -17.71 21.61
C GLN A 173 -8.43 -16.83 22.65
N ALA A 174 -7.74 -15.95 23.37
CA ALA A 174 -8.39 -14.96 24.25
C ALA A 174 -9.10 -13.82 23.47
N ALA A 175 -8.87 -13.69 22.16
CA ALA A 175 -9.40 -12.63 21.30
C ALA A 175 -10.51 -13.07 20.31
N LEU A 176 -11.00 -14.32 20.40
CA LEU A 176 -12.06 -14.94 19.58
C LEU A 176 -11.75 -15.12 18.07
N THR A 177 -11.45 -16.40 17.74
CA THR A 177 -11.91 -17.20 16.58
C THR A 177 -11.90 -16.60 15.17
N ALA A 178 -10.77 -16.70 14.47
CA ALA A 178 -10.66 -17.11 13.06
C ALA A 178 -9.18 -17.09 12.64
N ASP A 179 -8.56 -18.25 12.40
CA ASP A 179 -7.40 -18.29 11.50
C ASP A 179 -7.93 -17.93 10.11
N SER A 180 -7.63 -16.73 9.64
CA SER A 180 -8.10 -16.24 8.35
C SER A 180 -6.91 -15.88 7.47
N THR A 181 -6.63 -16.73 6.49
CA THR A 181 -5.76 -16.35 5.37
C THR A 181 -6.54 -15.44 4.43
N VAL A 182 -6.11 -14.19 4.28
CA VAL A 182 -6.68 -13.27 3.29
C VAL A 182 -5.75 -13.21 2.08
N ILE A 183 -6.28 -13.53 0.90
CA ILE A 183 -5.56 -13.43 -0.38
C ILE A 183 -6.02 -12.15 -1.07
N TRP A 184 -5.08 -11.23 -1.34
CA TRP A 184 -5.33 -10.02 -2.12
C TRP A 184 -4.88 -10.22 -3.57
N PRO A 185 -5.79 -10.50 -4.53
CA PRO A 185 -5.41 -10.67 -5.92
C PRO A 185 -4.91 -9.36 -6.53
N PRO A 186 -4.10 -9.41 -7.61
CA PRO A 186 -3.75 -8.21 -8.36
C PRO A 186 -5.02 -7.68 -9.03
N ILE A 187 -5.25 -6.37 -8.95
CA ILE A 187 -6.32 -5.73 -9.73
C ILE A 187 -5.84 -5.71 -11.19
N PRO A 188 -6.68 -6.15 -12.16
CA PRO A 188 -6.31 -6.22 -13.57
C PRO A 188 -6.18 -4.84 -14.25
#